data_AF-A0A533YX53-F1
#
_entry.id   AF-A0A533YX53-F1
#
_cell.length_a   1.000
_cell.length_b   1.000
_cell.length_c   1.000
_cell.angle_alpha   90.00
_cell.angle_beta   90.00
_cell.angle_gamma   90.00
#
_symmetry.space_group_name_H-M   'P 1'
#
loop_
_entity.id
_entity.type
_entity.pdbx_description
1 polymer ?
#
loop_
_entity_poly.entity_id
_entity_poly.type
_entity_poly.pdbx_seq_one_letter_code
_entity_poly.pdbx_strand_id
1 'polypeptide(L)'
;MMLLEAMFVAWLSAQHTSQDCFIFGEVSATEEQVFNLQATGCPIKIERKGKLIKLTSPKYIVEITIPDAAGTQKFLYQWGQSEATIGDQIVQISYREVGGG
;
A
#
# COMPACT_ATOMS: atom_id res chain seq x y z
N MET A 1 -47.60 -11.95 22.03
CA MET A 1 -46.98 -12.47 20.80
C MET A 1 -46.91 -11.26 19.87
N MET A 2 -45.79 -10.57 19.65
CA MET A 2 -44.43 -11.04 19.35
C MET A 2 -43.41 -10.16 20.08
N LEU A 3 -42.68 -10.78 21.01
CA LEU A 3 -41.35 -10.37 21.46
C LEU A 3 -40.35 -11.19 20.63
N LEU A 4 -39.15 -10.65 20.41
CA LEU A 4 -38.04 -11.16 19.59
C LEU A 4 -38.25 -10.97 18.09
N GLU A 5 -37.58 -9.98 17.51
CA GLU A 5 -36.80 -10.08 16.24
C GLU A 5 -35.97 -8.80 16.05
N ALA A 6 -35.26 -8.35 17.10
CA ALA A 6 -34.45 -7.12 17.02
C ALA A 6 -33.06 -7.29 17.63
N MET A 7 -32.47 -8.50 17.55
CA MET A 7 -31.16 -8.78 18.17
C MET A 7 -30.14 -9.48 17.27
N PHE A 8 -30.43 -9.68 15.99
CA PHE A 8 -29.45 -10.14 14.99
C PHE A 8 -29.55 -9.10 13.87
N VAL A 9 -28.75 -8.02 13.80
CA VAL A 9 -27.39 -7.99 13.23
C VAL A 9 -26.68 -6.71 13.74
N ALA A 10 -26.40 -6.59 15.03
CA ALA A 10 -25.60 -5.48 15.58
C ALA A 10 -24.14 -5.90 15.89
N TRP A 11 -23.73 -7.11 15.48
CA TRP A 11 -22.45 -7.73 15.81
C TRP A 11 -21.56 -8.02 14.60
N LEU A 12 -21.81 -7.37 13.45
CA LEU A 12 -20.90 -7.41 12.30
C LEU A 12 -20.16 -6.08 12.12
N SER A 13 -19.80 -5.43 13.22
CA SER A 13 -19.13 -4.13 13.21
C SER A 13 -18.07 -4.03 14.30
N ALA A 14 -17.36 -5.11 14.61
CA ALA A 14 -16.26 -5.02 15.57
C ALA A 14 -15.30 -6.20 15.46
N GLN A 15 -14.58 -6.30 14.33
CA GLN A 15 -13.24 -6.90 14.30
C GLN A 15 -12.54 -6.63 12.95
N HIS A 16 -12.61 -5.38 12.48
CA HIS A 16 -11.52 -4.89 11.64
C HIS A 16 -10.38 -4.57 12.60
N THR A 17 -9.68 -5.61 13.09
CA THR A 17 -8.34 -5.39 13.62
C THR A 17 -7.61 -4.70 12.49
N SER A 18 -7.35 -3.39 12.60
CA SER A 18 -6.56 -2.68 11.60
C SER A 18 -5.16 -3.26 11.68
N GLN A 19 -4.93 -4.38 10.99
CA GLN A 19 -3.59 -4.84 10.73
C GLN A 19 -2.96 -3.71 9.93
N ASP A 20 -1.90 -3.14 10.49
CA ASP A 20 -1.14 -2.10 9.81
C ASP A 20 -0.76 -2.61 8.42
N CYS A 21 -1.20 -1.89 7.39
CA CYS A 21 -1.01 -2.27 6.01
C CYS A 21 0.38 -1.85 5.57
N PHE A 22 1.29 -2.80 5.43
CA PHE A 22 2.66 -2.56 4.99
C PHE A 22 2.92 -3.13 3.62
N ILE A 23 3.62 -2.35 2.80
CA ILE A 23 4.22 -2.78 1.55
C ILE A 23 5.73 -2.77 1.75
N PHE A 24 6.40 -3.89 1.53
CA PHE A 24 7.83 -4.02 1.77
C PHE A 24 8.49 -4.96 0.77
N GLY A 25 9.81 -4.90 0.70
CA GLY A 25 10.62 -5.79 -0.12
C GLY A 25 11.86 -5.11 -0.66
N GLU A 26 12.16 -5.37 -1.94
CA GLU A 26 13.36 -4.87 -2.59
C GLU A 26 13.06 -4.24 -3.95
N VAL A 27 13.71 -3.09 -4.21
CA VAL A 27 13.56 -2.29 -5.42
C VAL A 27 14.92 -1.84 -5.95
N SER A 28 14.98 -1.54 -7.23
CA SER A 28 16.18 -1.08 -7.93
C SER A 28 15.85 0.10 -8.84
N ALA A 29 16.80 0.99 -9.11
CA ALA A 29 16.56 2.10 -10.04
C ALA A 29 16.40 1.65 -11.50
N THR A 30 16.97 0.51 -11.88
CA THR A 30 16.85 -0.05 -13.23
C THR A 30 15.82 -1.17 -13.28
N GLU A 31 15.04 -1.21 -14.36
CA GLU A 31 13.92 -2.15 -14.55
C GLU A 31 14.39 -3.59 -14.83
N GLU A 32 15.62 -3.75 -15.32
CA GLU A 32 16.29 -5.04 -15.49
C GLU A 32 16.70 -5.70 -14.16
N GLN A 33 16.59 -4.96 -13.05
CA GLN A 33 16.96 -5.42 -11.71
C GLN A 33 15.72 -5.77 -10.86
N VAL A 34 15.98 -6.38 -9.71
CA VAL A 34 15.00 -7.00 -8.81
C VAL A 34 13.80 -6.09 -8.50
N PHE A 35 12.61 -6.64 -8.67
CA PHE A 35 11.35 -6.09 -8.16
C PHE A 35 10.60 -7.18 -7.40
N ASN A 36 10.64 -7.12 -6.08
CA ASN A 36 9.98 -8.09 -5.22
C ASN A 36 9.33 -7.37 -4.05
N LEU A 37 8.14 -6.82 -4.30
CA LEU A 37 7.33 -6.16 -3.30
C LEU A 37 6.14 -7.03 -2.90
N GLN A 38 5.83 -7.02 -1.62
CA GLN A 38 4.71 -7.74 -1.02
C GLN A 38 3.93 -6.79 -0.13
N ALA A 39 2.63 -7.05 0.02
CA ALA A 39 1.74 -6.33 0.92
C ALA A 39 1.24 -7.26 2.03
N THR A 40 1.07 -6.72 3.23
CA THR A 40 0.50 -7.43 4.39
C THR A 40 -0.68 -6.66 4.96
N GLY A 41 -1.69 -7.38 5.45
CA GLY A 41 -2.86 -6.77 6.10
C GLY A 41 -3.86 -6.06 5.18
N CYS A 42 -3.62 -6.01 3.85
CA CYS A 42 -4.47 -5.25 2.93
C CYS A 42 -4.40 -5.75 1.47
N PRO A 43 -5.52 -5.68 0.71
CA PRO A 43 -5.57 -6.07 -0.69
C PRO A 43 -5.07 -4.92 -1.59
N ILE A 44 -3.75 -4.71 -1.63
CA ILE A 44 -3.12 -3.70 -2.48
C ILE A 44 -2.56 -4.35 -3.74
N LYS A 45 -2.97 -3.86 -4.91
CA LYS A 45 -2.34 -4.22 -6.19
C LYS A 45 -1.03 -3.43 -6.33
N ILE A 46 0.05 -4.13 -6.60
CA ILE A 46 1.38 -3.54 -6.80
C ILE A 46 1.75 -3.65 -8.28
N GLU A 47 2.07 -2.53 -8.90
CA GLU A 47 2.53 -2.44 -10.29
C GLU A 47 3.83 -1.62 -10.34
N ARG A 48 4.68 -1.91 -11.33
CA ARG A 48 5.91 -1.15 -11.59
C ARG A 48 6.01 -0.81 -13.07
N LYS A 49 6.48 0.41 -13.36
CA LYS A 49 6.85 0.88 -14.70
C LYS A 49 8.14 1.71 -14.59
N GLY A 50 9.27 1.14 -15.00
CA GLY A 50 10.58 1.77 -14.83
C GLY A 50 10.89 2.04 -13.35
N LYS A 51 10.98 3.31 -12.98
CA LYS A 51 11.20 3.79 -11.60
C LYS A 51 9.91 4.06 -10.82
N LEU A 52 8.75 3.99 -11.46
CA LEU A 52 7.47 4.29 -10.81
C LEU A 52 6.86 3.01 -10.23
N ILE A 53 6.67 2.99 -8.91
CA ILE A 53 5.86 2.00 -8.21
C ILE A 53 4.46 2.58 -8.06
N LYS A 54 3.46 1.83 -8.49
CA LYS A 54 2.04 2.18 -8.37
C LYS A 54 1.35 1.17 -7.46
N LEU A 55 0.79 1.67 -6.37
CA LEU A 55 0.04 0.89 -5.40
C LEU A 55 -1.43 1.27 -5.50
N THR A 56 -2.31 0.30 -5.72
CA THR A 56 -3.73 0.57 -5.93
C THR A 56 -4.58 -0.18 -4.92
N SER A 57 -5.38 0.57 -4.17
CA SER A 57 -6.52 0.08 -3.38
C SER A 57 -7.83 0.34 -4.13
N PRO A 58 -8.98 -0.12 -3.64
CA PRO A 58 -10.27 0.19 -4.26
C PRO A 58 -10.59 1.68 -4.40
N LYS A 59 -10.07 2.53 -3.49
CA LYS A 59 -10.39 3.97 -3.45
C LYS A 59 -9.23 4.88 -3.83
N TYR A 60 -8.00 4.42 -3.69
CA TYR A 60 -6.82 5.29 -3.80
C TYR A 60 -5.69 4.64 -4.58
N ILE A 61 -4.95 5.51 -5.28
CA ILE A 61 -3.71 5.21 -5.97
C ILE A 61 -2.58 5.97 -5.27
N VAL A 62 -1.53 5.24 -4.96
CA VAL A 62 -0.26 5.78 -4.47
C VAL A 62 0.81 5.56 -5.52
N GLU A 63 1.54 6.61 -5.85
CA GLU A 63 2.64 6.61 -6.81
C GLU A 63 3.94 7.01 -6.10
N ILE A 64 4.96 6.15 -6.22
CA ILE A 64 6.26 6.32 -5.54
C ILE A 64 7.36 6.20 -6.60
N THR A 65 8.23 7.20 -6.66
CA THR A 65 9.37 7.20 -7.59
C THR A 65 10.61 6.66 -6.90
N ILE A 66 11.21 5.60 -7.44
CA ILE A 66 12.48 5.04 -6.98
C ILE A 66 13.60 6.03 -7.35
N PRO A 67 14.40 6.48 -6.37
CA PRO A 67 15.51 7.40 -6.61
C PRO A 67 16.64 6.73 -7.40
N ASP A 68 17.49 7.54 -8.02
CA ASP A 68 18.71 7.08 -8.68
C ASP A 68 19.74 6.63 -7.64
N ALA A 69 19.68 5.35 -7.30
CA ALA A 69 20.62 4.68 -6.41
C ALA A 69 21.19 3.43 -7.09
N ALA A 70 22.46 3.13 -6.80
CA ALA A 70 23.11 1.94 -7.32
C ALA A 70 22.65 0.69 -6.57
N GLY A 71 22.32 -0.36 -7.33
CA GLY A 71 21.98 -1.68 -6.79
C GLY A 71 20.58 -1.78 -6.20
N THR A 72 20.32 -2.92 -5.56
CA THR A 72 19.05 -3.24 -4.91
C THR A 72 18.98 -2.59 -3.53
N GLN A 73 17.83 -1.98 -3.22
CA GLN A 73 17.55 -1.26 -1.98
C GLN A 73 16.33 -1.86 -1.29
N LYS A 74 16.35 -1.87 0.04
CA LYS A 74 15.17 -2.25 0.83
C LYS A 74 14.09 -1.20 0.70
N PHE A 75 12.85 -1.63 0.55
CA PHE A 75 11.67 -0.77 0.46
C PHE A 75 10.74 -1.04 1.64
N LEU A 76 10.20 0.03 2.22
CA LEU A 76 9.13 -0.02 3.21
C LEU A 76 8.18 1.16 3.03
N TYR A 77 6.89 0.87 3.00
CA TYR A 77 5.83 1.85 3.01
C TYR A 77 4.66 1.37 3.87
N GLN A 78 4.21 2.22 4.80
CA GLN A 78 2.98 1.99 5.55
C GLN A 78 1.85 2.76 4.86
N TRP A 79 0.79 2.04 4.51
CA TRP A 79 -0.33 2.62 3.78
C TRP A 79 -0.98 3.78 4.51
N GLY A 80 -1.17 4.90 3.80
CA GLY A 80 -1.75 6.13 4.33
C GLY A 80 -0.74 7.13 4.85
N GLN A 81 0.54 6.77 4.96
CA GLN A 81 1.61 7.72 5.23
C GLN A 81 1.94 8.54 3.99
N SER A 82 2.48 9.76 4.17
CA SER A 82 2.93 10.61 3.06
C SER A 82 4.31 10.23 2.52
N GLU A 83 4.98 9.28 3.16
CA GLU A 83 6.38 8.95 2.93
C GLU A 83 6.61 7.44 2.87
N ALA A 84 7.58 7.04 2.06
CA ALA A 84 8.13 5.69 2.04
C ALA A 84 9.65 5.73 2.32
N THR A 85 10.21 4.61 2.76
CA THR A 85 11.66 4.45 2.94
C THR A 85 12.23 3.56 1.85
N ILE A 86 13.31 4.00 1.20
CA ILE A 86 14.07 3.26 0.20
C ILE A 86 15.55 3.30 0.57
N GLY A 87 16.12 2.17 1.01
CA GLY A 87 17.45 2.13 1.60
C GLY A 87 17.51 3.04 2.83
N ASP A 88 18.39 4.04 2.77
CA ASP A 88 18.55 5.07 3.80
C ASP A 88 17.81 6.39 3.47
N GLN A 89 16.99 6.40 2.42
CA GLN A 89 16.31 7.60 1.92
C GLN A 89 14.82 7.59 2.26
N ILE A 90 14.30 8.75 2.67
CA ILE A 90 12.87 9.01 2.80
C ILE A 90 12.39 9.65 1.50
N VAL A 91 11.36 9.07 0.87
CA VAL A 91 10.78 9.55 -0.38
C VAL A 91 9.33 9.98 -0.16
N GLN A 92 8.97 11.14 -0.69
CA GLN A 92 7.59 11.62 -0.68
C GLN A 92 6.76 10.83 -1.70
N ILE A 93 5.52 10.55 -1.35
CA ILE A 93 4.59 9.84 -2.24
C ILE A 93 3.58 10.81 -2.86
N SER A 94 3.03 10.43 -4.00
CA SER A 94 1.82 11.05 -4.54
C SER A 94 0.60 10.20 -4.21
N TYR A 95 -0.48 10.83 -3.73
CA TYR A 95 -1.72 10.17 -3.33
C TYR A 95 -2.90 10.76 -4.12
N ARG A 96 -3.74 9.91 -4.72
CA ARG A 96 -4.98 10.34 -5.40
C ARG A 96 -6.13 9.35 -5.28
N GLU A 97 -7.36 9.84 -5.41
CA GLU A 97 -8.56 9.01 -5.45
C GLU A 97 -8.74 8.32 -6.82
N VAL A 98 -9.31 7.11 -6.80
CA VAL A 98 -9.73 6.38 -8.00
C VAL A 98 -11.01 7.05 -8.51
N GLY A 99 -10.88 7.88 -9.55
CA GLY A 99 -12.01 8.57 -10.20
C GLY A 99 -12.16 10.06 -9.88
N GLY A 100 -11.28 10.62 -9.05
CA GLY A 100 -11.18 12.07 -8.87
C GLY A 100 -10.28 12.69 -9.95
N GLY A 101 -10.88 13.45 -10.86
CA GLY A 101 -10.20 14.29 -11.85
C GLY A 101 -10.41 15.76 -11.54
#